data_AF-A0A4D4KYM0-F1
#
_entry.id   AF-A0A4D4KYM0-F1
#
_cell.length_a   1.000
_cell.length_b   1.000
_cell.length_c   1.000
_cell.angle_alpha   90.00
_cell.angle_beta   90.00
_cell.angle_gamma   90.00
#
_symmetry.space_group_name_H-M   'P 1'
#
loop_
_entity.id
_entity.type
_entity.pdbx_description
1 polymer ?
#
loop_
_entity_poly.entity_id
_entity_poly.type
_entity_poly.pdbx_seq_one_letter_code
_entity_poly.pdbx_strand_id
1 'polypeptide(L)'
;MTRGAVAVSAGGGEHVSGLAGAPVWGLVRSAQAEHPGRFVLLDVHAEGALPEAVLRALESGEPQVVVRGDDVLVPALVRDTPTRSADAEHVGEWHLSHAGNGTLADLAWTPAPAADADRPLGEHEVRIDVRAAGLNFRDVLIALGVYPDADDVPMGSEGAGVVVEVGSGVSGVAVGDRVMGIWRGGFRSSVVVDECVVVGVPLGWSWVEAASVPVAFVTALYALRELAGLGVGSRCWCMGLLVGWGWRRCRWRGGWGRRCLRRRLR
;
A
#
# COMPACT_ATOMS: atom_id res chain seq x y z
N MET A 1 -7.02 -21.37 -23.81
CA MET A 1 -7.64 -20.68 -22.67
C MET A 1 -6.77 -20.85 -21.44
N THR A 2 -6.47 -19.77 -20.73
CA THR A 2 -5.72 -19.75 -19.46
C THR A 2 -6.56 -19.07 -18.36
N ARG A 3 -6.11 -19.14 -17.11
CA ARG A 3 -6.75 -18.49 -15.97
C ARG A 3 -5.74 -17.64 -15.21
N GLY A 4 -5.97 -16.34 -15.09
CA GLY A 4 -5.13 -15.41 -14.35
C GLY A 4 -3.68 -15.35 -14.83
N ALA A 5 -3.43 -15.65 -16.10
CA ALA A 5 -2.08 -15.71 -16.68
C ALA A 5 -1.57 -14.35 -17.15
N VAL A 6 -2.47 -13.36 -17.25
CA VAL A 6 -2.18 -11.98 -17.68
C VAL A 6 -2.71 -11.02 -16.64
N ALA A 7 -1.94 -10.00 -16.26
CA ALA A 7 -2.43 -8.90 -15.44
C ALA A 7 -3.06 -7.84 -16.36
N VAL A 8 -4.26 -7.34 -16.03
CA VAL A 8 -4.98 -6.38 -16.88
C VAL A 8 -5.14 -4.99 -16.28
N SER A 9 -4.27 -4.59 -15.36
CA SER A 9 -4.34 -3.25 -14.80
C SER A 9 -3.06 -2.45 -14.98
N ALA A 10 -3.20 -1.26 -15.55
CA ALA A 10 -2.26 -0.15 -15.39
C ALA A 10 -2.26 0.42 -13.94
N GLY A 11 -3.19 -0.03 -13.08
CA GLY A 11 -3.40 0.46 -11.72
C GLY A 11 -3.03 -0.52 -10.59
N GLY A 12 -2.12 -1.48 -10.81
CA GLY A 12 -1.44 -2.22 -9.74
C GLY A 12 -2.27 -3.20 -8.89
N GLY A 13 -3.56 -3.39 -9.16
CA GLY A 13 -4.44 -4.23 -8.33
C GLY A 13 -4.46 -5.73 -8.65
N GLU A 14 -4.04 -6.13 -9.86
CA GLU A 14 -4.10 -7.54 -10.29
C GLU A 14 -2.70 -8.15 -10.42
N HIS A 15 -2.42 -9.12 -9.57
CA HIS A 15 -1.24 -9.98 -9.71
C HIS A 15 -1.56 -11.18 -10.61
N VAL A 16 -0.58 -11.59 -11.42
CA VAL A 16 -0.64 -12.85 -12.19
C VAL A 16 -0.72 -14.02 -11.21
N SER A 17 -1.91 -14.60 -11.07
CA SER A 17 -2.18 -15.73 -10.17
C SER A 17 -1.92 -17.09 -10.85
N GLY A 18 -2.03 -17.14 -12.18
CA GLY A 18 -1.85 -18.33 -13.01
C GLY A 18 -0.49 -18.37 -13.71
N LEU A 19 0.60 -18.33 -12.94
CA LEU A 19 1.97 -18.25 -13.49
C LEU A 19 2.29 -19.36 -14.53
N ALA A 20 1.74 -20.56 -14.36
CA ALA A 20 1.93 -21.66 -15.31
C ALA A 20 1.32 -21.38 -16.70
N GLY A 21 0.29 -20.53 -16.79
CA GLY A 21 -0.33 -20.13 -18.04
C GLY A 21 0.44 -19.04 -18.79
N ALA A 22 1.30 -18.28 -18.11
CA ALA A 22 2.02 -17.16 -18.73
C ALA A 22 3.02 -17.60 -19.84
N PRO A 23 3.80 -18.70 -19.69
CA PRO A 23 4.63 -19.21 -20.79
C PRO A 23 3.82 -19.66 -22.01
N VAL A 24 2.59 -20.17 -21.80
CA VAL A 24 1.69 -20.60 -22.89
C VAL A 24 1.33 -19.40 -23.77
N TRP A 25 1.12 -18.23 -23.17
CA TRP A 25 0.89 -17.00 -23.92
C TRP A 25 2.09 -16.64 -24.81
N GLY A 26 3.32 -16.78 -24.33
CA GLY A 26 4.53 -16.57 -25.13
C GLY A 26 4.62 -17.54 -26.32
N LEU A 27 4.43 -18.83 -26.06
CA LEU A 27 4.51 -19.88 -27.08
C LEU A 27 3.44 -19.72 -28.16
N VAL A 28 2.18 -19.51 -27.77
CA VAL A 28 1.06 -19.40 -28.72
C VAL A 28 1.14 -18.09 -29.50
N ARG A 29 1.67 -16.99 -28.95
CA ARG A 29 1.96 -15.78 -29.72
C ARG A 29 2.93 -16.04 -30.87
N SER A 30 3.96 -16.86 -30.66
CA SER A 30 4.86 -17.29 -31.74
C SER A 30 4.10 -18.06 -32.82
N ALA A 31 3.27 -19.03 -32.41
CA ALA A 31 2.44 -19.81 -33.34
C ALA A 31 1.41 -18.93 -34.10
N GLN A 32 0.87 -17.88 -33.48
CA GLN A 32 -0.04 -16.93 -34.13
C GLN A 32 0.67 -16.11 -35.22
N ALA A 33 1.93 -15.72 -34.99
CA ALA A 33 2.74 -15.03 -35.99
C ALA A 33 3.05 -15.91 -37.20
N GLU A 34 3.28 -17.22 -36.98
CA GLU A 34 3.52 -18.20 -38.05
C GLU A 34 2.23 -18.65 -38.74
N HIS A 35 1.11 -18.69 -38.02
CA HIS A 35 -0.17 -19.20 -38.50
C HIS A 35 -1.35 -18.27 -38.14
N PRO A 36 -1.52 -17.15 -38.87
CA PRO A 36 -2.58 -16.18 -38.59
C PRO A 36 -3.99 -16.79 -38.64
N GLY A 37 -4.84 -16.40 -37.69
CA GLY A 37 -6.26 -16.81 -37.63
C GLY A 37 -6.51 -18.26 -37.17
N ARG A 38 -5.48 -19.02 -36.79
CA ARG A 38 -5.64 -20.42 -36.37
C ARG A 38 -5.79 -20.63 -34.87
N PHE A 39 -5.33 -19.67 -34.07
CA PHE A 39 -5.30 -19.78 -32.61
C PHE A 39 -5.83 -18.49 -31.99
N VAL A 40 -6.63 -18.63 -30.94
CA VAL A 40 -7.06 -17.52 -30.07
C VAL A 40 -6.55 -17.76 -28.66
N LEU A 41 -5.85 -16.79 -28.11
CA LEU A 41 -5.48 -16.74 -26.70
C LEU A 41 -6.58 -16.03 -25.93
N LEU A 42 -7.11 -16.74 -24.93
CA LEU A 42 -8.14 -16.23 -24.03
C LEU A 42 -7.69 -16.46 -22.59
N ASP A 43 -7.53 -15.40 -21.82
CA ASP A 43 -7.31 -15.48 -20.37
C ASP A 43 -8.56 -15.04 -19.62
N VAL A 44 -8.94 -15.79 -18.59
CA VAL A 44 -10.09 -15.46 -17.74
C VAL A 44 -9.65 -15.30 -16.29
N HIS A 45 -10.53 -14.77 -15.44
CA HIS A 45 -10.27 -14.68 -14.01
C HIS A 45 -10.02 -16.09 -13.41
N ALA A 46 -9.25 -16.19 -12.32
CA ALA A 46 -8.92 -17.48 -11.69
C ALA A 46 -10.16 -18.30 -11.29
N GLU A 47 -11.19 -17.60 -10.82
CA GLU A 47 -12.51 -18.07 -10.40
C GLU A 47 -13.41 -18.44 -11.59
N GLY A 48 -13.00 -18.11 -12.82
CA GLY A 48 -13.69 -18.44 -14.07
C GLY A 48 -14.24 -17.22 -14.82
N ALA A 49 -15.04 -17.48 -15.83
CA ALA A 49 -15.77 -16.47 -16.61
C ALA A 49 -17.16 -16.97 -16.98
N LEU A 50 -18.07 -16.03 -17.23
CA LEU A 50 -19.40 -16.34 -17.75
C LEU A 50 -19.30 -16.86 -19.20
N PRO A 51 -20.06 -17.90 -19.59
CA PRO A 51 -20.05 -18.42 -20.96
C PRO A 51 -20.32 -17.35 -22.03
N GLU A 52 -21.21 -16.40 -21.75
CA GLU A 52 -21.55 -15.30 -22.66
C GLU A 52 -20.36 -14.35 -22.88
N ALA A 53 -19.57 -14.07 -21.85
CA ALA A 53 -18.36 -13.25 -21.99
C ALA A 53 -17.28 -13.96 -22.83
N VAL A 54 -17.16 -15.29 -22.69
CA VAL A 54 -16.27 -16.11 -23.53
C VAL A 54 -16.74 -16.11 -24.99
N LEU A 55 -18.05 -16.22 -25.25
CA LEU A 55 -18.59 -16.14 -26.60
C LEU A 55 -18.33 -14.78 -27.25
N ARG A 56 -18.63 -13.68 -26.54
CA ARG A 56 -18.32 -12.30 -27.00
C ARG A 56 -16.83 -12.12 -27.30
N ALA A 57 -15.95 -12.66 -26.46
CA ALA A 57 -14.51 -12.63 -26.70
C ALA A 57 -14.11 -13.35 -27.99
N LEU A 58 -14.70 -14.50 -28.30
CA LEU A 58 -14.44 -15.23 -29.54
C LEU A 58 -15.03 -14.54 -30.78
N GLU A 59 -16.21 -13.93 -30.65
CA GLU A 59 -16.87 -13.17 -31.71
C GLU A 59 -16.14 -11.87 -32.07
N SER A 60 -15.32 -11.33 -31.17
CA SER A 60 -14.52 -10.12 -31.44
C SER A 60 -13.55 -10.27 -32.61
N GLY A 61 -13.15 -11.51 -32.94
CA GLY A 61 -12.15 -11.78 -33.97
C GLY A 61 -10.71 -11.47 -33.54
N GLU A 62 -10.50 -11.03 -32.30
CA GLU A 62 -9.19 -10.67 -31.78
C GLU A 62 -8.37 -11.93 -31.44
N PRO A 63 -7.07 -11.98 -31.83
CA PRO A 63 -6.25 -13.17 -31.59
C PRO A 63 -5.87 -13.32 -30.12
N GLN A 64 -5.91 -12.25 -29.34
CA GLN A 64 -5.52 -12.23 -27.93
C GLN A 64 -6.55 -11.43 -27.14
N VAL A 65 -7.20 -12.09 -26.18
CA VAL A 65 -8.30 -11.50 -25.42
C VAL A 65 -8.18 -11.88 -23.95
N VAL A 66 -8.54 -10.95 -23.07
CA VAL A 66 -8.64 -11.18 -21.64
C VAL A 66 -10.04 -10.81 -21.17
N VAL A 67 -10.66 -11.68 -20.37
CA VAL A 67 -11.99 -11.46 -19.81
C VAL A 67 -11.89 -11.30 -18.29
N ARG A 68 -12.45 -10.20 -17.77
CA ARG A 68 -12.60 -9.94 -16.34
C ARG A 68 -14.02 -9.48 -16.05
N GLY A 69 -14.80 -10.32 -15.36
CA GLY A 69 -16.24 -10.07 -15.22
C GLY A 69 -16.91 -10.00 -16.60
N ASP A 70 -17.51 -8.86 -16.91
CA ASP A 70 -18.13 -8.57 -18.22
C ASP A 70 -17.19 -7.86 -19.21
N ASP A 71 -16.01 -7.42 -18.76
CA ASP A 71 -15.07 -6.68 -19.59
C ASP A 71 -14.27 -7.63 -20.48
N VAL A 72 -14.23 -7.29 -21.77
CA VAL A 72 -13.42 -7.94 -22.80
C VAL A 72 -12.30 -6.98 -23.18
N LEU A 73 -11.06 -7.36 -22.87
CA LEU A 73 -9.87 -6.54 -23.02
C LEU A 73 -8.93 -7.13 -24.05
N VAL A 74 -8.30 -6.26 -24.85
CA VAL A 74 -7.36 -6.63 -25.89
C VAL A 74 -6.01 -5.98 -25.58
N PRO A 75 -4.89 -6.73 -25.64
CA PRO A 75 -3.58 -6.16 -25.36
C PRO A 75 -3.16 -5.22 -26.48
N ALA A 76 -2.84 -3.98 -26.11
CA ALA A 76 -2.26 -3.00 -27.02
C ALA A 76 -0.88 -2.57 -26.53
N LEU A 77 0.10 -2.55 -27.44
CA LEU A 77 1.40 -1.96 -27.14
C LEU A 77 1.28 -0.44 -27.24
N VAL A 78 1.47 0.24 -26.12
CA VAL A 78 1.55 1.70 -26.06
C VAL A 78 2.98 2.11 -25.74
N ARG A 79 3.40 3.28 -26.21
CA ARG A 79 4.66 3.86 -25.74
C ARG A 79 4.45 4.26 -24.29
N ASP A 80 5.27 3.69 -23.42
CA ASP A 80 5.35 4.17 -22.05
C ASP A 80 5.90 5.59 -22.08
N THR A 81 5.05 6.55 -21.75
CA THR A 81 5.46 7.93 -21.57
C THR A 81 5.54 8.08 -20.06
N PRO A 82 6.74 8.05 -19.46
CA PRO A 82 6.86 8.03 -18.01
C PRO A 82 6.10 9.23 -17.45
N THR A 83 5.02 8.95 -16.74
CA THR A 83 4.31 9.95 -15.97
C THR A 83 5.35 10.51 -15.00
N ARG A 84 5.59 11.83 -15.07
CA ARG A 84 6.78 12.58 -14.60
C ARG A 84 7.27 12.34 -13.15
N SER A 85 6.66 11.45 -12.38
CA SER A 85 6.90 11.21 -10.97
C SER A 85 7.44 9.82 -10.61
N ALA A 86 7.28 8.78 -11.45
CA ALA A 86 7.63 7.41 -11.03
C ALA A 86 9.13 7.05 -11.19
N ASP A 87 9.79 7.58 -12.23
CA ASP A 87 11.12 7.11 -12.66
C ASP A 87 12.25 8.14 -12.51
N ALA A 88 11.99 9.28 -11.85
CA ALA A 88 13.09 10.17 -11.50
C ALA A 88 14.03 9.45 -10.53
N GLU A 89 15.35 9.48 -10.76
CA GLU A 89 16.31 9.02 -9.75
C GLU A 89 16.14 9.89 -8.50
N HIS A 90 15.51 9.31 -7.48
CA HIS A 90 15.25 9.97 -6.21
C HIS A 90 16.55 10.01 -5.39
N VAL A 91 17.44 10.96 -5.70
CA VAL A 91 18.67 11.27 -4.94
C VAL A 91 18.41 12.20 -3.75
N GLY A 92 18.60 11.72 -2.52
CA GLY A 92 18.37 12.50 -1.29
C GLY A 92 17.05 12.17 -0.61
N GLU A 93 16.50 13.08 0.20
CA GLU A 93 15.19 12.89 0.81
C GLU A 93 14.05 13.40 -0.10
N TRP A 94 12.92 12.68 -0.12
CA TRP A 94 11.79 12.95 -1.01
C TRP A 94 10.47 12.75 -0.27
N HIS A 95 9.41 13.41 -0.73
CA HIS A 95 8.07 13.23 -0.22
C HIS A 95 7.01 13.32 -1.33
N LEU A 96 5.86 12.70 -1.09
CA LEU A 96 4.70 12.80 -1.97
C LEU A 96 3.98 14.12 -1.68
N SER A 97 3.97 14.99 -2.68
CA SER A 97 3.26 16.26 -2.68
C SER A 97 1.93 16.13 -3.40
N HIS A 98 0.95 16.95 -3.01
CA HIS A 98 -0.31 17.16 -3.71
C HIS A 98 -0.53 18.66 -3.91
N ALA A 99 -1.19 19.04 -5.01
CA ALA A 99 -1.44 20.45 -5.33
C ALA A 99 -2.58 21.11 -4.53
N GLY A 100 -3.26 20.37 -3.64
CA GLY A 100 -4.40 20.87 -2.86
C GLY A 100 -5.63 21.27 -3.69
N ASN A 101 -5.67 20.94 -4.99
CA ASN A 101 -6.73 21.38 -5.90
C ASN A 101 -7.95 20.45 -5.95
N GLY A 102 -8.04 19.49 -5.03
CA GLY A 102 -9.14 18.54 -4.95
C GLY A 102 -9.09 17.41 -5.99
N THR A 103 -7.94 17.19 -6.65
CA THR A 103 -7.75 16.12 -7.62
C THR A 103 -6.55 15.24 -7.27
N LEU A 104 -6.55 14.01 -7.78
CA LEU A 104 -5.40 13.09 -7.67
C LEU A 104 -4.39 13.26 -8.82
N ALA A 105 -4.67 14.12 -9.79
CA ALA A 105 -3.88 14.25 -11.01
C ALA A 105 -2.48 14.85 -10.75
N ASP A 106 -2.37 15.68 -9.72
CA ASP A 106 -1.14 16.42 -9.38
C ASP A 106 -0.39 15.81 -8.19
N LEU A 107 -0.53 14.50 -7.99
CA LEU A 107 0.32 13.76 -7.05
C LEU A 107 1.72 13.59 -7.66
N ALA A 108 2.73 14.12 -6.98
CA ALA A 108 4.10 14.08 -7.45
C ALA A 108 5.10 13.87 -6.32
N TRP A 109 6.08 13.00 -6.56
CA TRP A 109 7.27 12.92 -5.71
C TRP A 109 8.14 14.16 -5.94
N THR A 110 8.47 14.87 -4.86
CA THR A 110 9.32 16.06 -4.89
C THR A 110 10.40 15.96 -3.81
N PRO A 111 11.56 16.63 -3.98
CA PRO A 111 12.57 16.68 -2.94
C PRO A 111 11.98 17.18 -1.62
N ALA A 112 12.32 16.53 -0.51
CA ALA A 112 11.96 17.01 0.81
C ALA A 112 12.72 18.32 1.11
N PRO A 113 12.12 19.28 1.83
CA PRO A 113 12.84 20.47 2.26
C PRO A 113 14.09 20.10 3.07
N ALA A 114 15.25 20.65 2.71
CA ALA A 114 16.54 20.32 3.35
C ALA A 114 16.54 20.53 4.88
N ALA A 115 15.69 21.43 5.39
CA ALA A 115 15.55 21.68 6.83
C ALA A 115 15.04 20.47 7.62
N ASP A 116 14.28 19.56 6.99
CA ASP A 116 13.78 18.34 7.65
C ASP A 116 14.85 17.24 7.67
N ALA A 117 15.69 17.16 6.62
CA ALA A 117 16.68 16.11 6.45
C ALA A 117 17.82 16.19 7.47
N ASP A 118 18.42 17.37 7.61
CA ASP A 118 19.67 17.57 8.37
C ASP A 118 19.47 18.02 9.82
N ARG A 119 18.23 18.07 10.30
CA ARG A 119 17.99 18.49 11.69
C ARG A 119 18.54 17.45 12.68
N PRO A 120 19.17 17.89 13.79
CA PRO A 120 19.59 16.98 14.84
C PRO A 120 18.38 16.30 15.49
N LEU A 121 18.57 15.05 15.93
CA LEU A 121 17.55 14.32 16.68
C LEU A 121 17.40 14.88 18.09
N GLY A 122 16.15 15.00 18.55
CA GLY A 122 15.84 15.15 19.96
C GLY A 122 16.20 13.89 20.75
N GLU A 123 16.26 14.03 22.08
CA GLU A 123 16.72 12.98 23.00
C GLU A 123 16.01 11.63 22.81
N HIS A 124 14.71 11.62 22.51
CA HIS A 124 13.92 10.40 22.35
C HIS A 124 13.43 10.17 20.92
N GLU A 125 13.98 10.89 19.95
CA GLU A 125 13.62 10.76 18.56
C GLU A 125 14.45 9.68 17.87
N VAL A 126 13.87 9.04 16.86
CA VAL A 126 14.53 8.09 15.98
C VAL A 126 14.28 8.51 14.53
N ARG A 127 15.31 8.40 13.69
CA ARG A 127 15.20 8.58 12.24
C ARG A 127 15.04 7.23 11.59
N ILE A 128 14.07 7.11 10.69
CA ILE A 128 13.67 5.87 10.04
C ILE A 128 13.71 6.05 8.53
N ASP A 129 14.48 5.22 7.85
CA ASP A 129 14.46 5.02 6.39
C ASP A 129 13.21 4.20 6.02
N VAL A 130 12.23 4.84 5.38
CA VAL A 130 10.91 4.29 5.12
C VAL A 130 10.98 3.32 3.96
N ARG A 131 10.51 2.08 4.18
CA ARG A 131 10.48 1.01 3.16
C ARG A 131 9.09 0.75 2.59
N ALA A 132 8.06 0.99 3.39
CA ALA A 132 6.67 0.94 2.97
C ALA A 132 5.83 1.87 3.84
N ALA A 133 4.82 2.51 3.27
CA ALA A 133 3.85 3.33 3.98
C ALA A 133 2.44 2.79 3.76
N GLY A 134 1.60 2.86 4.78
CA GLY A 134 0.19 2.48 4.67
C GLY A 134 -0.63 3.63 4.10
N LEU A 135 -1.46 3.34 3.09
CA LEU A 135 -2.41 4.28 2.53
C LEU A 135 -3.77 4.13 3.24
N ASN A 136 -4.24 5.18 3.88
CA ASN A 136 -5.52 5.19 4.57
C ASN A 136 -6.56 6.00 3.78
N PHE A 137 -7.85 5.72 3.98
CA PHE A 137 -8.94 6.48 3.32
C PHE A 137 -8.85 7.98 3.63
N ARG A 138 -8.37 8.32 4.83
CA ARG A 138 -8.04 9.68 5.24
C ARG A 138 -7.13 10.39 4.24
N ASP A 139 -6.09 9.72 3.74
CA ASP A 139 -5.11 10.34 2.85
C ASP A 139 -5.75 10.69 1.48
N VAL A 140 -6.68 9.87 1.02
CA VAL A 140 -7.49 10.16 -0.18
C VAL A 140 -8.37 11.39 0.04
N LEU A 141 -9.00 11.51 1.20
CA LEU A 141 -9.83 12.68 1.53
C LEU A 141 -9.01 13.98 1.62
N ILE A 142 -7.76 13.90 2.10
CA ILE A 142 -6.82 15.04 2.13
C ILE A 142 -6.46 15.45 0.70
N ALA A 143 -6.05 14.50 -0.14
CA ALA A 143 -5.70 14.78 -1.53
C ALA A 143 -6.88 15.40 -2.33
N LEU A 144 -8.10 14.96 -2.04
CA LEU A 144 -9.34 15.49 -2.64
C LEU A 144 -9.84 16.78 -1.99
N GLY A 145 -9.16 17.34 -0.99
CA GLY A 145 -9.53 18.61 -0.36
C GLY A 145 -10.85 18.58 0.43
N VAL A 146 -11.34 17.39 0.80
CA VAL A 146 -12.61 17.22 1.55
C VAL A 146 -12.38 16.91 3.03
N TYR A 147 -11.11 16.77 3.45
CA TYR A 147 -10.74 16.57 4.85
C TYR A 147 -10.69 17.93 5.60
N PRO A 148 -11.14 18.01 6.87
CA PRO A 148 -11.00 19.24 7.65
C PRO A 148 -9.55 19.70 7.73
N ASP A 149 -9.31 20.99 7.46
CA ASP A 149 -7.97 21.59 7.42
C ASP A 149 -7.01 20.86 6.44
N ALA A 150 -7.51 20.37 5.30
CA ALA A 150 -6.73 19.58 4.33
C ALA A 150 -5.41 20.25 3.88
N ASP A 151 -5.35 21.58 3.87
CA ASP A 151 -4.15 22.33 3.47
C ASP A 151 -3.00 22.21 4.50
N ASP A 152 -3.32 21.97 5.77
CA ASP A 152 -2.35 21.94 6.89
C ASP A 152 -2.04 20.52 7.39
N VAL A 153 -2.68 19.52 6.78
CA VAL A 153 -2.68 18.15 7.29
C VAL A 153 -1.89 17.23 6.35
N PRO A 154 -0.72 16.71 6.77
CA PRO A 154 0.07 15.89 5.90
C PRO A 154 -0.53 14.49 5.70
N MET A 155 -0.35 13.95 4.49
CA MET A 155 -0.69 12.57 4.13
C MET A 155 0.34 11.56 4.67
N GLY A 156 -0.08 10.32 4.82
CA GLY A 156 0.76 9.21 5.29
C GLY A 156 0.81 9.19 6.82
N SER A 157 0.05 8.26 7.40
CA SER A 157 -0.13 8.16 8.85
C SER A 157 0.56 6.97 9.49
N GLU A 158 1.17 6.09 8.69
CA GLU A 158 1.85 4.89 9.16
C GLU A 158 2.85 4.35 8.15
N GLY A 159 3.65 3.39 8.62
CA GLY A 159 4.45 2.56 7.74
C GLY A 159 5.43 1.68 8.48
N ALA A 160 6.42 1.19 7.73
CA ALA A 160 7.51 0.37 8.22
C ALA A 160 8.84 0.75 7.54
N GLY A 161 9.93 0.62 8.29
CA GLY A 161 11.25 1.04 7.84
C GLY A 161 12.39 0.51 8.71
N VAL A 162 13.58 1.05 8.47
CA VAL A 162 14.80 0.73 9.22
C VAL A 162 15.25 1.95 10.02
N VAL A 163 15.55 1.77 11.30
CA VAL A 163 16.14 2.85 12.12
C VAL A 163 17.55 3.15 11.61
N VAL A 164 17.82 4.39 11.26
CA VAL A 164 19.14 4.84 10.76
C VAL A 164 19.89 5.73 11.76
N GLU A 165 19.18 6.35 12.69
CA GLU A 165 19.77 7.19 13.73
C GLU A 165 18.86 7.22 14.97
N VAL A 166 19.44 7.36 16.15
CA VAL A 166 18.72 7.40 17.43
C VAL A 166 19.22 8.56 18.29
N GLY A 167 18.29 9.22 18.98
CA GLY A 167 18.57 10.21 20.00
C GLY A 167 19.25 9.61 21.24
N SER A 168 19.90 10.46 22.04
CA SER A 168 20.72 10.05 23.18
C SER A 168 19.99 9.32 24.30
N GLY A 169 18.68 9.53 24.44
CA GLY A 169 17.81 8.91 25.43
C GLY A 169 16.90 7.82 24.88
N VAL A 170 17.11 7.37 23.64
CA VAL A 170 16.40 6.24 23.03
C VAL A 170 16.91 4.94 23.65
N SER A 171 15.98 4.04 24.01
CA SER A 171 16.32 2.74 24.63
C SER A 171 15.46 1.59 24.12
N GLY A 172 14.35 1.87 23.45
CA GLY A 172 13.41 0.86 22.96
C GLY A 172 13.81 0.20 21.63
N VAL A 173 14.65 0.87 20.84
CA VAL A 173 15.10 0.45 19.51
C VAL A 173 16.54 0.90 19.27
N ALA A 174 17.23 0.27 18.32
CA ALA A 174 18.59 0.59 17.92
C ALA A 174 18.72 0.79 16.41
N VAL A 175 19.81 1.43 15.97
CA VAL A 175 20.15 1.56 14.55
C VAL A 175 20.24 0.18 13.90
N GLY A 176 19.61 0.01 12.75
CA GLY A 176 19.49 -1.26 12.02
C GLY A 176 18.19 -2.04 12.33
N ASP A 177 17.45 -1.66 13.38
CA ASP A 177 16.20 -2.34 13.71
C ASP A 177 15.13 -2.09 12.65
N ARG A 178 14.39 -3.16 12.33
CA ARG A 178 13.19 -3.08 11.50
C ARG A 178 12.03 -2.64 12.38
N VAL A 179 11.40 -1.51 12.08
CA VAL A 179 10.31 -0.95 12.88
C VAL A 179 9.06 -0.68 12.05
N MET A 180 7.90 -0.72 12.71
CA MET A 180 6.62 -0.24 12.19
C MET A 180 5.97 0.69 13.22
N GLY A 181 5.20 1.66 12.77
CA GLY A 181 4.65 2.67 13.67
C GLY A 181 3.63 3.58 13.03
N ILE A 182 3.16 4.53 13.85
CA ILE A 182 2.23 5.59 13.46
C ILE A 182 3.00 6.90 13.46
N TRP A 183 2.88 7.67 12.39
CA TRP A 183 3.55 8.95 12.24
C TRP A 183 2.72 9.93 11.42
N ARG A 184 3.25 11.12 11.15
CA ARG A 184 2.60 12.15 10.34
C ARG A 184 3.51 12.47 9.16
N GLY A 185 2.94 12.61 7.95
CA GLY A 185 3.74 12.93 6.76
C GLY A 185 4.53 11.75 6.21
N GLY A 186 4.05 10.52 6.41
CA GLY A 186 4.77 9.27 6.14
C GLY A 186 5.04 8.91 4.68
N PHE A 187 4.42 9.61 3.72
CA PHE A 187 4.73 9.42 2.31
C PHE A 187 6.00 10.17 1.94
N ARG A 188 7.11 9.71 2.50
CA ARG A 188 8.46 10.26 2.32
C ARG A 188 9.51 9.17 2.49
N SER A 189 10.73 9.43 2.05
CA SER A 189 11.85 8.48 2.14
C SER A 189 12.36 8.29 3.58
N SER A 190 12.21 9.30 4.44
CA SER A 190 12.76 9.31 5.80
C SER A 190 11.82 10.04 6.76
N VAL A 191 11.58 9.49 7.95
CA VAL A 191 10.75 10.12 9.00
C VAL A 191 11.53 10.21 10.29
N VAL A 192 11.27 11.27 11.06
CA VAL A 192 11.76 11.42 12.44
C VAL A 192 10.57 11.40 13.39
N VAL A 193 10.60 10.48 14.35
CA VAL A 193 9.47 10.22 15.27
C VAL A 193 9.97 9.90 16.67
N ASP A 194 9.11 10.04 17.68
CA ASP A 194 9.42 9.58 19.05
C ASP A 194 9.49 8.04 19.09
N GLU A 195 10.46 7.47 19.81
CA GLU A 195 10.59 6.02 19.97
C GLU A 195 9.31 5.34 20.51
N CYS A 196 8.44 6.10 21.20
CA CYS A 196 7.23 5.58 21.82
C CYS A 196 6.09 5.25 20.83
N VAL A 197 6.17 5.74 19.58
CA VAL A 197 5.17 5.48 18.53
C VAL A 197 5.56 4.39 17.53
N VAL A 198 6.70 3.74 17.77
CA VAL A 198 7.22 2.64 16.94
C VAL A 198 7.44 1.38 17.76
N VAL A 199 7.42 0.23 17.08
CA VAL A 199 7.85 -1.05 17.63
C VAL A 199 8.59 -1.86 16.58
N GLY A 200 9.31 -2.90 17.01
CA GLY A 200 9.94 -3.85 16.11
C GLY A 200 8.93 -4.59 15.21
N VAL A 201 9.31 -4.79 13.95
CA VAL A 201 8.58 -5.62 12.98
C VAL A 201 8.73 -7.10 13.38
N PRO A 202 7.64 -7.88 13.47
CA PRO A 202 7.72 -9.31 13.72
C PRO A 202 8.59 -10.07 12.71
N LEU A 203 9.26 -11.13 13.17
CA LEU A 203 10.11 -11.96 12.31
C LEU A 203 9.27 -12.56 11.17
N GLY A 204 9.80 -12.48 9.95
CA GLY A 204 9.17 -13.04 8.75
C GLY A 204 8.16 -12.14 8.05
N TRP A 205 7.80 -10.98 8.63
CA TRP A 205 6.93 -10.03 7.95
C TRP A 205 7.69 -9.26 6.87
N SER A 206 7.05 -9.07 5.73
CA SER A 206 7.47 -8.12 4.70
C SER A 206 7.25 -6.68 5.15
N TRP A 207 7.83 -5.72 4.42
CA TRP A 207 7.62 -4.29 4.68
C TRP A 207 6.15 -3.89 4.48
N VAL A 208 5.51 -4.42 3.44
CA VAL A 208 4.11 -4.13 3.11
C VAL A 208 3.16 -4.65 4.20
N GLU A 209 3.36 -5.90 4.65
CA GLU A 209 2.56 -6.46 5.76
C GLU A 209 2.74 -5.67 7.05
N ALA A 210 3.96 -5.22 7.35
CA ALA A 210 4.22 -4.41 8.53
C ALA A 210 3.60 -3.01 8.44
N ALA A 211 3.65 -2.38 7.28
CA ALA A 211 3.10 -1.04 7.05
C ALA A 211 1.56 -1.00 7.06
N SER A 212 0.88 -2.12 6.80
CA SER A 212 -0.60 -2.18 6.73
C SER A 212 -1.31 -2.36 8.08
N VAL A 213 -0.56 -2.39 9.19
CA VAL A 213 -1.06 -2.78 10.52
C VAL A 213 -1.26 -1.61 11.50
N PRO A 214 -0.34 -0.65 11.66
CA PRO A 214 -0.32 0.27 12.79
C PRO A 214 -1.62 1.04 13.07
N VAL A 215 -2.04 1.93 12.17
CA VAL A 215 -3.22 2.80 12.28
C VAL A 215 -4.49 1.96 12.32
N ALA A 216 -4.62 0.98 11.41
CA ALA A 216 -5.78 0.11 11.38
C ALA A 216 -5.97 -0.54 12.75
N PHE A 217 -5.04 -1.38 13.19
CA PHE A 217 -5.19 -2.18 14.41
C PHE A 217 -5.26 -1.35 15.69
N VAL A 218 -4.47 -0.27 15.81
CA VAL A 218 -4.57 0.63 16.97
C VAL A 218 -5.95 1.26 17.06
N THR A 219 -6.55 1.63 15.92
CA THR A 219 -7.87 2.26 15.89
C THR A 219 -8.96 1.34 16.47
N ALA A 220 -9.05 0.06 16.05
CA ALA A 220 -10.06 -0.81 16.70
C ALA A 220 -9.64 -1.28 18.08
N LEU A 221 -8.35 -1.46 18.40
CA LEU A 221 -7.98 -1.77 19.77
C LEU A 221 -8.46 -0.67 20.71
N TYR A 222 -8.25 0.59 20.33
CA TYR A 222 -8.75 1.73 21.07
C TYR A 222 -10.28 1.77 21.10
N ALA A 223 -10.95 1.67 19.95
CA ALA A 223 -12.41 1.76 19.87
C ALA A 223 -13.12 0.62 20.61
N LEU A 224 -12.68 -0.62 20.43
CA LEU A 224 -13.35 -1.80 21.00
C LEU A 224 -13.03 -1.97 22.49
N ARG A 225 -11.78 -1.71 22.89
CA ARG A 225 -11.35 -1.97 24.27
C ARG A 225 -11.47 -0.74 25.16
N GLU A 226 -10.94 0.39 24.73
CA GLU A 226 -10.82 1.58 25.59
C GLU A 226 -12.10 2.43 25.55
N LEU A 227 -12.75 2.57 24.38
CA LEU A 227 -14.00 3.33 24.27
C LEU A 227 -15.24 2.48 24.55
N ALA A 228 -15.36 1.31 23.92
CA ALA A 228 -16.56 0.47 24.03
C ALA A 228 -16.52 -0.51 25.21
N GLY A 229 -15.36 -0.76 25.81
CA GLY A 229 -15.23 -1.67 26.95
C GLY A 229 -15.69 -3.11 26.67
N LEU A 230 -15.57 -3.59 25.42
CA LEU A 230 -16.14 -4.87 25.03
C LEU A 230 -15.47 -6.04 25.77
N GLY A 231 -16.32 -6.90 26.35
CA GLY A 231 -15.91 -8.12 27.04
C GLY A 231 -15.95 -9.35 26.14
N VAL A 232 -15.44 -10.47 26.66
CA VAL A 232 -15.56 -11.78 26.01
C VAL A 232 -17.05 -12.13 25.90
N GLY A 233 -17.49 -12.51 24.70
CA GLY A 233 -18.90 -12.88 24.43
C GLY A 233 -19.79 -11.71 24.02
N SER A 234 -19.30 -10.47 24.05
CA SER A 234 -20.02 -9.32 23.51
C SER A 234 -20.14 -9.40 21.98
N ARG A 235 -21.27 -8.93 21.45
CA ARG A 235 -21.51 -8.79 20.01
C ARG A 235 -21.55 -7.31 19.66
N CYS A 236 -20.84 -6.91 18.62
CA CYS A 236 -20.88 -5.58 18.06
C CYS A 236 -21.11 -5.65 16.55
N TRP A 237 -21.67 -4.58 15.99
CA TRP A 237 -21.79 -4.42 14.56
C TRP A 237 -20.67 -3.52 14.06
N CYS A 238 -19.94 -3.97 13.04
CA CYS A 238 -18.81 -3.25 12.48
C CYS A 238 -19.06 -3.05 10.98
N MET A 239 -19.21 -1.81 10.54
CA MET A 239 -19.31 -1.44 9.13
C MET A 239 -17.90 -1.19 8.57
N GLY A 240 -17.63 -1.59 7.32
CA GLY A 240 -16.36 -1.27 6.63
C GLY A 240 -15.17 -2.18 6.95
N LEU A 241 -15.37 -3.36 7.55
CA LEU A 241 -14.30 -4.30 7.91
C LEU A 241 -13.46 -4.81 6.71
N LEU A 242 -13.97 -4.72 5.47
CA LEU A 242 -13.33 -5.28 4.29
C LEU A 242 -12.07 -4.53 3.82
N VAL A 243 -11.80 -3.32 4.31
CA VAL A 243 -10.68 -2.48 3.82
C VAL A 243 -9.37 -2.57 4.63
N GLY A 244 -9.26 -3.48 5.61
CA GLY A 244 -7.97 -3.66 6.32
C GLY A 244 -7.97 -4.58 7.56
N TRP A 245 -9.13 -5.13 7.94
CA TRP A 245 -9.26 -5.90 9.17
C TRP A 245 -9.14 -7.40 8.94
N GLY A 246 -7.95 -7.86 8.54
CA GLY A 246 -7.64 -9.29 8.46
C GLY A 246 -7.55 -9.92 9.85
N TRP A 247 -8.68 -10.27 10.48
CA TRP A 247 -8.67 -11.07 11.72
C TRP A 247 -8.32 -12.53 11.39
N ARG A 248 -7.02 -12.83 11.26
CA ARG A 248 -6.50 -14.15 11.62
C ARG A 248 -5.99 -14.08 13.05
N ARG A 249 -6.17 -15.18 13.77
CA ARG A 249 -6.05 -15.38 15.23
C ARG A 249 -4.63 -15.07 15.76
N CYS A 250 -4.18 -13.83 15.68
CA CYS A 250 -2.92 -13.36 16.28
C CYS A 250 -3.18 -13.02 17.74
N ARG A 251 -2.63 -13.84 18.64
CA ARG A 251 -2.53 -13.52 20.07
C ARG A 251 -1.51 -12.38 20.20
N TRP A 252 -2.00 -11.15 20.17
CA TRP A 252 -1.15 -9.97 20.31
C TRP A 252 -0.82 -9.74 21.80
N ARG A 253 0.46 -9.85 22.14
CA ARG A 253 1.01 -9.57 23.49
C ARG A 253 2.04 -8.44 23.34
N GLY A 254 1.58 -7.20 23.30
CA GLY A 254 2.45 -6.03 23.32
C GLY A 254 1.65 -4.77 23.58
N GLY A 255 2.09 -3.92 24.50
CA GLY A 255 1.39 -2.67 24.83
C GLY A 255 1.92 -1.51 23.99
N TRP A 256 1.24 -1.17 22.90
CA TRP A 256 1.48 0.11 22.20
C TRP A 256 0.94 1.29 23.02
N GLY A 257 1.62 2.44 22.97
CA GLY A 257 1.08 3.74 23.38
C GLY A 257 0.97 4.04 24.88
N ARG A 258 1.08 3.07 25.80
CA ARG A 258 0.99 3.36 27.26
C ARG A 258 2.10 4.27 27.79
N ARG A 259 3.25 4.33 27.12
CA ARG A 259 4.38 5.21 27.50
C ARG A 259 4.20 6.66 27.04
N CYS A 260 3.68 6.92 25.83
CA CYS A 260 3.49 8.28 25.32
C CYS A 260 2.47 9.08 26.15
N LEU A 261 1.33 8.47 26.50
CA LEU A 261 0.26 9.13 27.27
C LEU A 261 0.70 9.60 28.66
N ARG A 262 1.63 8.88 29.31
CA ARG A 262 2.17 9.26 30.62
C ARG A 262 3.19 10.40 30.57
N ARG A 263 3.83 10.65 29.42
CA ARG A 263 4.84 11.72 29.28
C ARG A 263 4.22 13.09 28.98
N ARG A 264 3.09 13.15 28.25
CA ARG A 264 2.39 14.42 27.98
C ARG A 264 1.58 14.97 29.17
N LEU A 265 1.37 14.18 30.21
CA LEU A 265 0.59 14.55 31.41
C LEU A 265 1.48 14.94 32.62
N ARG A 266 2.76 15.23 32.40
CA ARG A 266 3.68 15.73 33.44
C ARG A 266 4.14 17.13 33.11
#